data_AF-A7TIV0-F1
#
_entry.id   AF-A7TIV0-F1
#
_cell.length_a   1.000
_cell.length_b   1.000
_cell.length_c   1.000
_cell.angle_alpha   90.00
_cell.angle_beta   90.00
_cell.angle_gamma   90.00
#
_symmetry.space_group_name_H-M   'P 1'
#
loop_
_entity.id
_entity.type
_entity.pdbx_description
1 polymer ?
#
loop_
_entity_poly.entity_id
_entity_poly.type
_entity_poly.pdbx_seq_one_letter_code
_entity_poly.pdbx_strand_id
1 'polypeptide(L)'
;MFDHHVLKKWNSCDELLILPDVPVSTIKKIHIYDFDNTLYKSPHLNRSLHSKELVSLLLNNQKLPSGNWWSDQRSLEEMFIESRQYKSNSLVKRTYWNKNILPLAELSCNDSDTISIILTGRKEKQFMSLITKIVSSDIPTLKFNAVCLKKTELEYSTTAEYKIALITDLMKYYSESLEEVTIYDDRISQLKKFREFFENLSETNKLKLKESFKWFVIPVPPVVRYLKPQVEANIVSKVINEYNLNNSLPLELKWGPIQTGFFLNIASQRRLIAFTISFFQKKPKMWVDNIPDYPAYIPCIQRGMHLSKDTIINIITNKDKDILNNPDKMNEIYEKFITQDYDSPNERCCVDFKLVAIGYNRIRKDNSKTSIDKLPKIHVFYKLKACSPNRYTYTEFDFLTIVGNIENKTPSLREEELLDTIMFDNSRIVWKNVPPVKLVTYFAQHSTLQLV
;
A
#
# COMPACT_ATOMS: atom_id res chain seq x y z
N MET A 1 6.81 -8.08 44.35
CA MET A 1 6.46 -7.69 42.96
C MET A 1 5.12 -6.98 43.05
N PHE A 2 5.03 -5.75 42.57
CA PHE A 2 3.78 -4.99 42.61
C PHE A 2 2.73 -5.67 41.71
N ASP A 3 1.46 -5.56 42.12
CA ASP A 3 0.38 -6.15 41.33
C ASP A 3 0.09 -5.24 40.13
N HIS A 4 0.41 -5.72 38.92
CA HIS A 4 0.05 -5.11 37.65
C HIS A 4 -0.83 -6.07 36.85
N HIS A 5 -1.83 -6.69 37.49
CA HIS A 5 -2.64 -7.76 36.88
C HIS A 5 -3.36 -7.34 35.60
N VAL A 6 -3.67 -6.05 35.42
CA VAL A 6 -4.29 -5.57 34.17
C VAL A 6 -3.39 -5.83 32.95
N LEU A 7 -2.05 -5.76 33.12
CA LEU A 7 -1.11 -6.10 32.07
C LEU A 7 -1.13 -7.60 31.78
N LYS A 8 -1.14 -8.45 32.83
CA LYS A 8 -1.28 -9.91 32.68
C LYS A 8 -2.57 -10.29 31.96
N LYS A 9 -3.68 -9.64 32.30
CA LYS A 9 -5.00 -9.85 31.70
C LYS A 9 -4.97 -9.62 30.18
N TRP A 10 -4.33 -8.54 29.74
CA TRP A 10 -4.36 -8.12 28.34
C TRP A 10 -3.17 -8.58 27.51
N ASN A 11 -2.09 -9.01 28.16
CA ASN A 11 -0.95 -9.60 27.48
C ASN A 11 -1.35 -10.85 26.71
N SER A 12 -0.69 -11.02 25.57
CA SER A 12 -0.81 -12.17 24.68
C SER A 12 0.51 -12.93 24.56
N CYS A 13 1.65 -12.29 24.81
CA CYS A 13 2.98 -12.88 24.61
C CYS A 13 3.72 -13.00 25.95
N ASP A 14 3.61 -14.13 26.64
CA ASP A 14 4.15 -14.29 28.00
C ASP A 14 5.67 -14.12 28.08
N GLU A 15 6.40 -14.55 27.04
CA GLU A 15 7.85 -14.38 26.92
C GLU A 15 8.29 -12.90 26.83
N LEU A 16 7.37 -12.01 26.47
CA LEU A 16 7.61 -10.57 26.28
C LEU A 16 7.00 -9.70 27.39
N LEU A 17 6.31 -10.31 28.36
CA LEU A 17 5.66 -9.59 29.44
C LEU A 17 6.71 -9.05 30.41
N ILE A 18 6.73 -7.73 30.60
CA ILE A 18 7.64 -7.05 31.54
C ILE A 18 6.81 -6.19 32.48
N LEU A 19 6.54 -6.73 33.66
CA LEU A 19 5.82 -5.99 34.69
C LEU A 19 6.73 -4.90 35.27
N PRO A 20 6.22 -3.67 35.48
CA PRO A 20 6.95 -2.65 36.20
C PRO A 20 7.35 -3.14 37.60
N ASP A 21 8.50 -2.67 38.07
CA ASP A 21 9.02 -2.93 39.42
C ASP A 21 8.69 -1.79 40.39
N VAL A 22 7.76 -0.91 40.02
CA VAL A 22 7.30 0.24 40.79
C VAL A 22 5.83 0.09 41.21
N PRO A 23 5.36 0.77 42.28
CA PRO A 23 3.95 0.72 42.67
C PRO A 23 2.99 1.26 41.59
N VAL A 24 1.75 0.75 41.55
CA VAL A 24 0.69 1.22 40.65
C VAL A 24 0.47 2.74 40.74
N SER A 25 0.59 3.32 41.95
CA SER A 25 0.43 4.75 42.20
C SER A 25 1.57 5.63 41.67
N THR A 26 2.63 5.04 41.12
CA THR A 26 3.72 5.78 40.47
C THR A 26 3.54 5.90 38.97
N ILE A 27 2.60 5.15 38.37
CA ILE A 27 2.39 5.14 36.93
C ILE A 27 1.62 6.39 36.49
N LYS A 28 2.30 7.27 35.77
CA LYS A 28 1.74 8.55 35.31
C LYS A 28 1.33 8.52 33.84
N LYS A 29 1.94 7.67 33.02
CA LYS A 29 1.70 7.68 31.57
C LYS A 29 1.40 6.30 31.03
N ILE A 30 0.56 6.24 30.00
CA ILE A 30 0.36 5.04 29.19
C ILE A 30 0.63 5.39 27.74
N HIS A 31 1.63 4.76 27.13
CA HIS A 31 1.98 4.91 25.73
C HIS A 31 1.62 3.64 24.96
N ILE A 32 0.81 3.80 23.93
CA ILE A 32 0.23 2.71 23.15
C ILE A 32 0.70 2.85 21.72
N TYR A 33 1.36 1.81 21.23
CA TYR A 33 1.88 1.76 19.88
C TYR A 33 1.11 0.71 19.08
N ASP A 34 0.37 1.14 18.07
CA ASP A 34 -0.16 0.18 17.11
C ASP A 34 0.99 -0.57 16.42
N PHE A 35 0.77 -1.85 16.13
CA PHE A 35 1.78 -2.68 15.47
C PHE A 35 1.82 -2.45 13.96
N ASP A 36 0.69 -2.57 13.27
CA ASP A 36 0.63 -2.71 11.82
C ASP A 36 0.76 -1.36 11.10
N ASN A 37 1.87 -1.16 10.41
CA ASN A 37 2.28 0.07 9.70
C ASN A 37 2.56 1.29 10.59
N THR A 38 2.40 1.14 11.90
CA THR A 38 2.79 2.12 12.90
C THR A 38 4.19 1.81 13.42
N LEU A 39 4.39 0.69 14.14
CA LEU A 39 5.71 0.21 14.55
C LEU A 39 6.39 -0.63 13.48
N TYR A 40 5.70 -1.65 12.99
CA TYR A 40 6.21 -2.63 12.05
C TYR A 40 5.61 -2.39 10.67
N LYS A 41 6.42 -2.47 9.61
CA LYS A 41 5.98 -2.21 8.22
C LYS A 41 5.30 -3.43 7.62
N SER A 42 4.24 -3.90 8.26
CA SER A 42 3.44 -5.06 7.83
C SER A 42 3.13 -5.00 6.33
N PRO A 43 3.17 -6.15 5.62
CA PRO A 43 3.06 -6.14 4.17
C PRO A 43 1.63 -5.77 3.75
N HIS A 44 1.50 -4.73 2.95
CA HIS A 44 0.25 -4.40 2.27
C HIS A 44 0.06 -5.29 1.05
N LEU A 45 -1.19 -5.52 0.68
CA LEU A 45 -1.54 -6.09 -0.60
C LEU A 45 -1.10 -5.14 -1.73
N ASN A 46 -0.33 -5.64 -2.68
CA ASN A 46 0.09 -4.88 -3.84
C ASN A 46 -1.08 -4.69 -4.82
N ARG A 47 -1.76 -3.54 -4.71
CA ARG A 47 -2.91 -3.21 -5.56
C ARG A 47 -2.60 -3.05 -7.04
N SER A 48 -1.33 -2.94 -7.43
CA SER A 48 -0.99 -2.99 -8.86
C SER A 48 -0.86 -4.43 -9.36
N LEU A 49 -0.58 -5.40 -8.49
CA LEU A 49 -0.42 -6.80 -8.86
C LEU A 49 -1.75 -7.52 -9.11
N HIS A 50 -2.86 -7.02 -8.58
CA HIS A 50 -4.16 -7.71 -8.59
C HIS A 50 -5.25 -6.82 -9.17
N SER A 51 -6.26 -7.43 -9.81
CA SER A 51 -7.46 -6.73 -10.28
C SER A 51 -8.24 -6.12 -9.11
N LYS A 52 -9.10 -5.12 -9.36
CA LYS A 52 -9.89 -4.48 -8.30
C LYS A 52 -10.85 -5.45 -7.62
N GLU A 53 -11.40 -6.41 -8.36
CA GLU A 53 -12.27 -7.48 -7.86
C GLU A 53 -11.51 -8.37 -6.89
N LEU A 54 -10.32 -8.82 -7.29
CA LEU A 54 -9.46 -9.66 -6.45
C LEU A 54 -8.97 -8.89 -5.21
N VAL A 55 -8.59 -7.62 -5.36
CA VAL A 55 -8.26 -6.74 -4.22
C VAL A 55 -9.45 -6.61 -3.26
N SER A 56 -10.66 -6.42 -3.77
CA SER A 56 -11.86 -6.32 -2.94
C SER A 56 -12.14 -7.62 -2.19
N LEU A 57 -12.01 -8.76 -2.88
CA LEU A 57 -12.13 -10.08 -2.27
C LEU A 57 -11.12 -10.27 -1.13
N LEU A 58 -9.84 -9.97 -1.39
CA LEU A 58 -8.75 -10.17 -0.43
C LEU A 58 -8.78 -9.22 0.76
N LEU A 59 -9.29 -7.98 0.61
CA LEU A 59 -9.31 -7.00 1.70
C LEU A 59 -10.61 -6.99 2.50
N ASN A 60 -11.76 -7.24 1.86
CA ASN A 60 -13.07 -7.00 2.45
C ASN A 60 -13.85 -8.28 2.76
N ASN A 61 -13.55 -9.41 2.11
CA ASN A 61 -14.39 -10.59 2.20
C ASN A 61 -13.92 -11.53 3.32
N GLN A 62 -14.79 -11.76 4.30
CA GLN A 62 -14.53 -12.72 5.38
C GLN A 62 -14.81 -14.18 4.98
N LYS A 63 -15.31 -14.43 3.75
CA LYS A 63 -15.60 -15.78 3.25
C LYS A 63 -14.36 -16.59 2.86
N LEU A 64 -13.20 -15.96 2.75
CA LEU A 64 -11.94 -16.69 2.54
C LEU A 64 -11.60 -17.49 3.81
N PRO A 65 -11.01 -18.70 3.71
CA PRO A 65 -10.76 -19.56 4.87
C PRO A 65 -9.94 -18.90 5.98
N SER A 66 -8.94 -18.10 5.62
CA SER A 66 -8.09 -17.33 6.54
C SER A 66 -8.62 -15.93 6.87
N GLY A 67 -9.81 -15.58 6.36
CA GLY A 67 -10.34 -14.21 6.37
C GLY A 67 -9.67 -13.32 5.33
N ASN A 68 -9.55 -12.03 5.63
CA ASN A 68 -8.90 -11.08 4.72
C ASN A 68 -7.37 -11.10 4.83
N TRP A 69 -6.70 -10.35 3.95
CA TRP A 69 -5.24 -10.19 3.90
C TRP A 69 -4.58 -9.91 5.25
N TRP A 70 -5.23 -9.11 6.10
CA TRP A 70 -4.72 -8.74 7.44
C TRP A 70 -4.95 -9.82 8.50
N SER A 71 -5.93 -10.68 8.26
CA SER A 71 -6.24 -11.84 9.10
C SER A 71 -5.43 -13.07 8.68
N ASP A 72 -4.84 -13.08 7.50
CA ASP A 72 -3.97 -14.15 7.04
C ASP A 72 -2.54 -14.00 7.60
N GLN A 73 -2.01 -15.06 8.21
CA GLN A 73 -0.67 -15.05 8.79
C GLN A 73 0.44 -15.09 7.75
N ARG A 74 0.19 -15.72 6.60
CA ARG A 74 1.21 -16.05 5.60
C ARG A 74 1.96 -14.83 5.10
N SER A 75 1.25 -13.72 4.89
CA SER A 75 1.87 -12.48 4.41
C SER A 75 2.90 -11.94 5.42
N LEU A 76 2.53 -11.86 6.70
CA LEU A 76 3.41 -11.40 7.77
C LEU A 76 4.57 -12.37 8.00
N GLU A 77 4.31 -13.67 7.88
CA GLU A 77 5.32 -14.73 8.04
C GLU A 77 6.38 -14.69 6.95
N GLU A 78 5.98 -14.57 5.67
CA GLU A 78 6.93 -14.41 4.56
C GLU A 78 7.79 -13.15 4.74
N MET A 79 7.21 -12.06 5.21
CA MET A 79 7.99 -10.84 5.48
C MET A 79 8.97 -11.02 6.65
N PHE A 80 8.61 -11.80 7.67
CA PHE A 80 9.54 -12.17 8.74
C PHE A 80 10.66 -13.08 8.23
N ILE A 81 10.36 -14.07 7.40
CA ILE A 81 11.38 -14.92 6.75
C ILE A 81 12.35 -14.06 5.94
N GLU A 82 11.84 -13.10 5.17
CA GLU A 82 12.65 -12.14 4.42
C GLU A 82 13.55 -11.31 5.36
N SER A 83 13.01 -10.85 6.50
CA SER A 83 13.80 -10.06 7.47
C SER A 83 14.95 -10.86 8.06
N ARG A 84 14.78 -12.19 8.24
CA ARG A 84 15.83 -13.09 8.74
C ARG A 84 17.00 -13.30 7.79
N GLN A 85 16.88 -12.93 6.51
CA GLN A 85 17.98 -13.00 5.55
C GLN A 85 19.05 -11.92 5.80
N TYR A 86 18.72 -10.87 6.55
CA TYR A 86 19.68 -9.82 6.90
C TYR A 86 20.58 -10.24 8.06
N LYS A 87 21.90 -10.06 7.89
CA LYS A 87 22.91 -10.40 8.92
C LYS A 87 22.94 -9.44 10.11
N SER A 88 22.28 -8.27 10.04
CA SER A 88 22.35 -7.23 11.07
C SER A 88 20.96 -6.77 11.51
N ASN A 89 20.71 -6.82 12.82
CA ASN A 89 19.47 -6.29 13.42
C ASN A 89 19.28 -4.79 13.14
N SER A 90 20.37 -4.03 12.97
CA SER A 90 20.27 -2.60 12.61
C SER A 90 19.65 -2.39 11.22
N LEU A 91 20.00 -3.25 10.26
CA LEU A 91 19.43 -3.25 8.92
C LEU A 91 17.97 -3.70 8.97
N VAL A 92 17.66 -4.74 9.74
CA VAL A 92 16.28 -5.20 9.95
C VAL A 92 15.41 -4.07 10.53
N LYS A 93 15.84 -3.42 11.61
CA LYS A 93 15.13 -2.27 12.20
C LYS A 93 14.90 -1.16 11.17
N ARG A 94 15.93 -0.76 10.41
CA ARG A 94 15.79 0.30 9.39
C ARG A 94 14.82 -0.10 8.26
N THR A 95 14.86 -1.37 7.86
CA THR A 95 14.15 -1.89 6.69
C THR A 95 12.69 -2.22 7.02
N TYR A 96 12.41 -2.90 8.14
CA TYR A 96 11.09 -3.44 8.49
C TYR A 96 10.38 -2.69 9.62
N TRP A 97 11.09 -1.82 10.34
CA TRP A 97 10.49 -1.05 11.44
C TRP A 97 10.47 0.46 11.16
N ASN A 98 9.52 1.16 11.75
CA ASN A 98 9.33 2.58 11.54
C ASN A 98 10.39 3.39 12.30
N LYS A 99 11.40 3.85 11.56
CA LYS A 99 12.54 4.62 12.10
C LYS A 99 12.17 5.88 12.89
N ASN A 100 10.97 6.43 12.69
CA ASN A 100 10.52 7.63 13.38
C ASN A 100 9.79 7.30 14.69
N ILE A 101 9.20 6.11 14.79
CA ILE A 101 8.41 5.69 15.96
C ILE A 101 9.25 4.87 16.95
N LEU A 102 10.22 4.08 16.46
CA LEU A 102 11.08 3.27 17.33
C LEU A 102 11.80 4.07 18.43
N PRO A 103 12.40 5.24 18.14
CA PRO A 103 13.03 6.04 19.19
C PRO A 103 12.05 6.51 20.26
N LEU A 104 10.80 6.83 19.88
CA LEU A 104 9.76 7.23 20.83
C LEU A 104 9.35 6.06 21.73
N ALA A 105 9.22 4.87 21.13
CA ALA A 105 8.96 3.65 21.89
C ALA A 105 10.09 3.32 22.86
N GLU A 106 11.35 3.46 22.44
CA GLU A 106 12.52 3.24 23.30
C GLU A 106 12.55 4.19 24.49
N LEU A 107 12.26 5.49 24.29
CA LEU A 107 12.11 6.44 25.41
C LEU A 107 11.02 6.00 26.39
N SER A 108 9.91 5.48 25.88
CA SER A 108 8.78 5.03 26.70
C SER A 108 9.09 3.74 27.47
N CYS A 109 9.82 2.80 26.86
CA CYS A 109 10.24 1.57 27.54
C CYS A 109 11.29 1.83 28.63
N ASN A 110 12.00 2.96 28.57
CA ASN A 110 13.02 3.34 29.54
C ASN A 110 12.51 4.26 30.66
N ASP A 111 11.29 4.79 30.54
CA ASP A 111 10.68 5.67 31.53
C ASP A 111 9.92 4.83 32.59
N SER A 112 10.38 4.87 33.84
CA SER A 112 9.87 4.00 34.91
C SER A 112 8.45 4.36 35.36
N ASP A 113 7.97 5.58 35.09
CA ASP A 113 6.60 6.01 35.38
C ASP A 113 5.62 5.79 34.22
N THR A 114 6.09 5.15 33.15
CA THR A 114 5.34 4.98 31.90
C THR A 114 5.09 3.50 31.60
N ILE A 115 3.83 3.17 31.32
CA ILE A 115 3.45 1.88 30.74
C ILE A 115 3.53 1.99 29.22
N SER A 116 4.38 1.20 28.59
CA SER A 116 4.49 1.10 27.14
C SER A 116 3.94 -0.25 26.65
N ILE A 117 3.04 -0.24 25.66
CA ILE A 117 2.49 -1.47 25.09
C ILE A 117 2.50 -1.48 23.56
N ILE A 118 2.64 -2.67 22.99
CA ILE A 118 2.31 -2.94 21.59
C ILE A 118 0.85 -3.38 21.52
N LEU A 119 0.05 -2.77 20.64
CA LEU A 119 -1.36 -3.10 20.44
C LEU A 119 -1.63 -3.45 18.97
N THR A 120 -2.34 -4.54 18.70
CA THR A 120 -2.72 -4.90 17.32
C THR A 120 -4.14 -5.45 17.24
N GLY A 121 -4.77 -5.25 16.09
CA GLY A 121 -6.03 -5.90 15.74
C GLY A 121 -5.90 -7.36 15.30
N ARG A 122 -4.67 -7.88 15.17
CA ARG A 122 -4.40 -9.28 14.80
C ARG A 122 -4.89 -10.23 15.88
N LYS A 123 -5.47 -11.37 15.46
CA LYS A 123 -6.08 -12.37 16.36
C LYS A 123 -5.00 -13.11 17.15
N GLU A 124 -5.18 -13.20 18.46
CA GLU A 124 -4.22 -13.86 19.36
C GLU A 124 -3.92 -15.30 18.97
N LYS A 125 -4.96 -16.14 18.82
CA LYS A 125 -4.83 -17.57 18.48
C LYS A 125 -4.02 -17.85 17.22
N GLN A 126 -3.97 -16.88 16.31
CA GLN A 126 -3.28 -17.03 15.02
C GLN A 126 -1.91 -16.35 15.04
N PHE A 127 -1.78 -15.16 15.64
CA PHE A 127 -0.59 -14.33 15.47
C PHE A 127 0.36 -14.31 16.67
N MET A 128 -0.03 -14.83 17.84
CA MET A 128 0.77 -14.76 19.05
C MET A 128 2.20 -15.28 18.83
N SER A 129 2.34 -16.51 18.33
CA SER A 129 3.67 -17.12 18.12
C SER A 129 4.53 -16.30 17.14
N LEU A 130 3.95 -15.82 16.04
CA LEU A 130 4.67 -15.05 15.03
C LEU A 130 5.09 -13.66 15.55
N ILE A 131 4.19 -12.95 16.24
CA ILE A 131 4.50 -11.63 16.80
C ILE A 131 5.57 -11.74 17.90
N THR A 132 5.48 -12.77 18.76
CA THR A 132 6.55 -13.05 19.74
C THR A 132 7.90 -13.20 19.04
N LYS A 133 7.97 -14.03 17.99
CA LYS A 133 9.22 -14.22 17.22
C LYS A 133 9.72 -12.92 16.59
N ILE A 134 8.86 -12.13 15.97
CA ILE A 134 9.23 -10.86 15.32
C ILE A 134 9.82 -9.90 16.36
N VAL A 135 9.11 -9.66 17.46
CA VAL A 135 9.54 -8.69 18.49
C VAL A 135 10.83 -9.16 19.17
N SER A 136 10.88 -10.40 19.66
CA SER A 136 12.07 -10.95 20.34
C SER A 136 13.31 -10.98 19.44
N SER A 137 13.14 -11.21 18.14
CA SER A 137 14.27 -11.34 17.21
C SER A 137 14.78 -9.99 16.69
N ASP A 138 13.87 -9.07 16.35
CA ASP A 138 14.24 -7.85 15.63
C ASP A 138 14.53 -6.67 16.58
N ILE A 139 13.83 -6.60 17.70
CA ILE A 139 13.91 -5.50 18.66
C ILE A 139 14.07 -5.99 20.12
N PRO A 140 15.00 -6.92 20.43
CA PRO A 140 15.15 -7.51 21.77
C PRO A 140 15.48 -6.50 22.88
N THR A 141 15.93 -5.31 22.51
CA THR A 141 16.28 -4.23 23.45
C THR A 141 15.08 -3.38 23.86
N LEU A 142 13.98 -3.39 23.10
CA LEU A 142 12.78 -2.62 23.44
C LEU A 142 11.91 -3.44 24.40
N LYS A 143 11.94 -3.05 25.68
CA LYS A 143 11.24 -3.71 26.77
C LYS A 143 9.84 -3.14 26.97
N PHE A 144 8.94 -3.44 26.04
CA PHE A 144 7.52 -3.11 26.24
C PHE A 144 6.97 -3.85 27.45
N ASN A 145 6.04 -3.23 28.18
CA ASN A 145 5.43 -3.86 29.34
C ASN A 145 4.47 -5.00 28.94
N ALA A 146 3.79 -4.87 27.81
CA ALA A 146 2.91 -5.92 27.29
C ALA A 146 2.79 -5.86 25.76
N VAL A 147 2.47 -7.02 25.17
CA VAL A 147 2.07 -7.14 23.77
C VAL A 147 0.64 -7.66 23.72
N CYS A 148 -0.26 -6.88 23.16
CA CYS A 148 -1.71 -7.09 23.23
C CYS A 148 -2.29 -7.37 21.84
N LEU A 149 -2.73 -8.61 21.62
CA LEU A 149 -3.43 -9.06 20.42
C LEU A 149 -4.94 -9.16 20.70
N LYS A 150 -5.74 -9.12 19.63
CA LYS A 150 -7.20 -9.28 19.74
C LYS A 150 -7.53 -10.70 20.20
N LYS A 151 -7.96 -10.83 21.45
CA LYS A 151 -8.45 -12.09 22.04
C LYS A 151 -9.75 -12.51 21.35
N THR A 152 -9.81 -13.75 20.87
CA THR A 152 -10.98 -14.29 20.15
C THR A 152 -12.14 -14.68 21.08
N GLU A 153 -11.86 -14.86 22.36
CA GLU A 153 -12.82 -15.31 23.38
C GLU A 153 -13.64 -14.15 23.97
N LEU A 154 -13.21 -12.92 23.68
CA LEU A 154 -13.95 -11.73 24.05
C LEU A 154 -14.77 -11.31 22.82
N GLU A 155 -16.10 -11.33 22.94
CA GLU A 155 -17.05 -10.99 21.87
C GLU A 155 -17.00 -9.49 21.53
N TYR A 156 -15.92 -9.04 20.89
CA TYR A 156 -15.82 -7.69 20.34
C TYR A 156 -16.16 -7.69 18.86
N SER A 157 -17.23 -6.98 18.52
CA SER A 157 -17.74 -6.90 17.14
C SER A 157 -16.74 -6.20 16.22
N THR A 158 -15.95 -5.25 16.74
CA THR A 158 -14.93 -4.54 15.97
C THR A 158 -13.55 -4.51 16.65
N THR A 159 -12.48 -4.31 15.87
CA THR A 159 -11.12 -4.07 16.39
C THR A 159 -11.08 -2.82 17.28
N ALA A 160 -11.85 -1.79 16.95
CA ALA A 160 -11.87 -0.56 17.72
C ALA A 160 -12.45 -0.77 19.12
N GLU A 161 -13.54 -1.55 19.25
CA GLU A 161 -14.12 -1.91 20.55
C GLU A 161 -13.13 -2.65 21.44
N TYR A 162 -12.44 -3.66 20.89
CA TYR A 162 -11.38 -4.37 21.60
C TYR A 162 -10.31 -3.41 22.12
N LYS A 163 -9.77 -2.54 21.25
CA LYS A 163 -8.73 -1.58 21.63
C LYS A 163 -9.23 -0.62 22.72
N ILE A 164 -10.44 -0.08 22.56
CA ILE A 164 -11.07 0.83 23.53
C ILE A 164 -11.31 0.13 24.89
N ALA A 165 -11.76 -1.12 24.90
CA ALA A 165 -11.98 -1.88 26.13
C ALA A 165 -10.66 -2.08 26.89
N LEU A 166 -9.58 -2.46 26.19
CA LEU A 166 -8.25 -2.58 26.77
C LEU A 166 -7.76 -1.26 27.36
N ILE A 167 -7.85 -0.17 26.58
CA ILE A 167 -7.45 1.17 27.03
C ILE A 167 -8.23 1.59 28.27
N THR A 168 -9.54 1.35 28.26
CA THR A 168 -10.44 1.68 29.38
C THR A 168 -10.01 0.94 30.65
N ASP A 169 -9.69 -0.34 30.56
CA ASP A 169 -9.26 -1.13 31.71
C ASP A 169 -7.92 -0.66 32.27
N LEU A 170 -6.94 -0.34 31.40
CA LEU A 170 -5.66 0.24 31.84
C LEU A 170 -5.88 1.58 32.54
N MET A 171 -6.69 2.47 31.95
CA MET A 171 -6.97 3.78 32.53
C MET A 171 -7.68 3.68 33.88
N LYS A 172 -8.68 2.79 34.01
CA LYS A 172 -9.34 2.51 35.29
C LYS A 172 -8.35 2.07 36.35
N TYR A 173 -7.47 1.13 35.98
CA TYR A 173 -6.52 0.52 36.90
C TYR A 173 -5.49 1.53 37.43
N TYR A 174 -4.98 2.41 36.56
CA TYR A 174 -3.96 3.41 36.93
C TYR A 174 -4.56 4.79 37.29
N SER A 175 -5.89 4.91 37.37
CA SER A 175 -6.63 6.19 37.42
C SER A 175 -6.15 7.18 38.49
N GLU A 176 -5.71 6.72 39.66
CA GLU A 176 -5.31 7.58 40.78
C GLU A 176 -4.06 8.44 40.47
N SER A 177 -3.14 7.90 39.67
CA SER A 177 -1.86 8.55 39.38
C SER A 177 -1.69 8.98 37.94
N LEU A 178 -2.52 8.43 37.03
CA LEU A 178 -2.47 8.67 35.60
C LEU A 178 -2.67 10.16 35.24
N GLU A 179 -1.72 10.68 34.48
CA GLU A 179 -1.66 12.06 33.99
C GLU A 179 -1.77 12.11 32.46
N GLU A 180 -1.35 11.06 31.75
CA GLU A 180 -1.32 11.06 30.29
C GLU A 180 -1.63 9.70 29.64
N VAL A 181 -2.39 9.70 28.55
CA VAL A 181 -2.44 8.58 27.59
C VAL A 181 -2.05 9.05 26.19
N THR A 182 -1.07 8.40 25.58
CA THR A 182 -0.62 8.70 24.22
C THR A 182 -0.76 7.46 23.32
N ILE A 183 -1.46 7.61 22.19
CA ILE A 183 -1.72 6.55 21.21
C ILE A 183 -1.12 6.92 19.87
N TYR A 184 -0.32 6.03 19.31
CA TYR A 184 0.23 6.10 17.95
C TYR A 184 -0.48 5.08 17.07
N ASP A 185 -1.10 5.51 15.97
CA ASP A 185 -1.82 4.62 15.02
C ASP A 185 -1.80 5.24 13.60
N ASP A 186 -1.76 4.41 12.56
CA ASP A 186 -1.69 4.83 11.16
C ASP A 186 -3.09 5.00 10.52
N ARG A 187 -4.13 4.42 11.12
CA ARG A 187 -5.48 4.37 10.54
C ARG A 187 -6.31 5.55 11.02
N ILE A 188 -6.56 6.50 10.11
CA ILE A 188 -7.43 7.66 10.35
C ILE A 188 -8.79 7.27 10.95
N SER A 189 -9.39 6.16 10.51
CA SER A 189 -10.66 5.68 11.05
C SER A 189 -10.57 5.20 12.51
N GLN A 190 -9.44 4.64 12.95
CA GLN A 190 -9.20 4.28 14.35
C GLN A 190 -8.92 5.54 15.19
N LEU A 191 -8.07 6.43 14.69
CA LEU A 191 -7.76 7.70 15.35
C LEU A 191 -9.03 8.53 15.64
N LYS A 192 -9.98 8.57 14.68
CA LYS A 192 -11.27 9.23 14.89
C LYS A 192 -12.05 8.62 16.06
N LYS A 193 -12.14 7.28 16.11
CA LYS A 193 -12.82 6.57 17.20
C LYS A 193 -12.15 6.78 18.56
N PHE A 194 -10.82 6.85 18.61
CA PHE A 194 -10.12 7.17 19.87
C PHE A 194 -10.38 8.60 20.34
N ARG A 195 -10.39 9.57 19.43
CA ARG A 195 -10.74 10.96 19.77
C ARG A 195 -12.16 11.06 20.33
N GLU A 196 -13.13 10.48 19.61
CA GLU A 196 -14.52 10.41 20.06
C GLU A 196 -14.63 9.74 21.45
N PHE A 197 -13.87 8.66 21.70
CA PHE A 197 -13.83 8.01 23.01
C PHE A 197 -13.31 8.94 24.12
N PHE A 198 -12.18 9.62 23.93
CA PHE A 198 -11.61 10.50 24.96
C PHE A 198 -12.44 11.78 25.19
N GLU A 199 -13.06 12.33 24.15
CA GLU A 199 -13.98 13.47 24.26
C GLU A 199 -15.19 13.08 25.13
N ASN A 200 -15.83 11.94 24.86
CA ASN A 200 -16.95 11.43 25.66
C ASN A 200 -16.56 11.05 27.11
N LEU A 201 -15.31 10.64 27.34
CA LEU A 201 -14.81 10.37 28.70
C LEU A 201 -14.74 11.65 29.53
N SER A 202 -14.29 12.76 28.93
CA SER A 202 -14.17 14.05 29.60
C SER A 202 -15.53 14.62 30.02
N GLU A 203 -16.57 14.40 29.22
CA GLU A 203 -17.92 14.88 29.50
C GLU A 203 -18.62 14.10 30.62
N THR A 204 -18.30 12.82 30.78
CA THR A 204 -19.05 11.91 31.67
C THR A 204 -18.39 11.66 33.02
N ASN A 205 -17.14 12.12 33.21
CA ASN A 205 -16.28 11.92 34.39
C ASN A 205 -16.32 10.50 35.02
N LYS A 206 -16.59 9.47 34.19
CA LYS A 206 -16.84 8.09 34.65
C LYS A 206 -15.63 7.40 35.27
N LEU A 207 -14.42 7.91 35.01
CA LEU A 207 -13.15 7.27 35.36
C LEU A 207 -12.42 7.94 36.55
N LYS A 208 -13.00 8.97 37.18
CA LYS A 208 -12.38 9.74 38.29
C LYS A 208 -10.93 10.15 37.98
N LEU A 209 -10.65 10.55 36.74
CA LEU A 209 -9.33 11.00 36.33
C LEU A 209 -9.02 12.38 36.92
N LYS A 210 -7.73 12.69 37.09
CA LYS A 210 -7.28 14.03 37.49
C LYS A 210 -7.79 15.08 36.50
N GLU A 211 -8.13 16.27 36.98
CA GLU A 211 -8.52 17.40 36.11
C GLU A 211 -7.42 17.78 35.11
N SER A 212 -6.16 17.55 35.48
CA SER A 212 -4.99 17.79 34.62
C SER A 212 -4.69 16.66 33.62
N PHE A 213 -5.51 15.62 33.56
CA PHE A 213 -5.31 14.48 32.66
C PHE A 213 -5.31 14.92 31.20
N LYS A 214 -4.33 14.43 30.44
CA LYS A 214 -4.16 14.72 29.01
C LYS A 214 -4.22 13.45 28.19
N TRP A 215 -4.65 13.58 26.95
CA TRP A 215 -4.62 12.49 25.98
C TRP A 215 -4.11 12.99 24.63
N PHE A 216 -3.36 12.13 23.95
CA PHE A 216 -2.81 12.41 22.62
C PHE A 216 -3.09 11.25 21.69
N VAL A 217 -3.74 11.54 20.56
CA VAL A 217 -4.01 10.57 19.50
C VAL A 217 -3.21 11.01 18.26
N ILE A 218 -2.03 10.42 18.09
CA ILE A 218 -1.00 10.88 17.17
C ILE A 218 -1.11 10.09 15.85
N PRO A 219 -1.44 10.75 14.72
CA PRO A 219 -1.44 10.10 13.42
C PRO A 219 -0.02 9.75 12.99
N VAL A 220 0.22 8.48 12.68
CA VAL A 220 1.49 8.03 12.11
C VAL A 220 1.31 7.84 10.60
N PRO A 221 2.06 8.54 9.73
CA PRO A 221 1.99 8.28 8.30
C PRO A 221 2.36 6.81 8.01
N PRO A 222 1.48 6.04 7.33
CA PRO A 222 1.74 4.63 7.10
C PRO A 222 2.97 4.46 6.21
N VAL A 223 3.88 3.57 6.61
CA VAL A 223 5.01 3.18 5.78
C VAL A 223 4.67 1.86 5.11
N VAL A 224 4.27 1.95 3.84
CA VAL A 224 3.84 0.80 3.05
C VAL A 224 5.04 -0.02 2.59
N ARG A 225 4.98 -1.34 2.82
CA ARG A 225 5.87 -2.33 2.22
C ARG A 225 5.02 -3.37 1.49
N TYR A 226 5.52 -3.86 0.36
CA TYR A 226 4.92 -4.96 -0.39
C TYR A 226 5.86 -6.16 -0.34
N LEU A 227 5.31 -7.36 -0.45
CA LEU A 227 6.12 -8.56 -0.68
C LEU A 227 6.66 -8.56 -2.11
N LYS A 228 7.64 -9.43 -2.39
CA LYS A 228 8.03 -9.71 -3.78
C LYS A 228 6.80 -10.20 -4.56
N PRO A 229 6.55 -9.72 -5.80
CA PRO A 229 5.34 -10.07 -6.54
C PRO A 229 5.06 -11.57 -6.67
N GLN A 230 6.11 -12.38 -6.88
CA GLN A 230 6.00 -13.83 -6.97
C GLN A 230 5.54 -14.46 -5.64
N VAL A 231 6.07 -13.98 -4.51
CA VAL A 231 5.69 -14.46 -3.17
C VAL A 231 4.24 -14.09 -2.89
N GLU A 232 3.85 -12.84 -3.17
CA GLU A 232 2.48 -12.39 -2.98
C GLU A 232 1.48 -13.18 -3.86
N ALA A 233 1.79 -13.37 -5.14
CA ALA A 233 0.97 -14.17 -6.05
C ALA A 233 0.82 -15.61 -5.54
N ASN A 234 1.90 -16.23 -5.06
CA ASN A 234 1.85 -17.58 -4.49
C ASN A 234 0.97 -17.67 -3.24
N ILE A 235 1.00 -16.66 -2.36
CA ILE A 235 0.09 -16.60 -1.19
C ILE A 235 -1.36 -16.53 -1.67
N VAL A 236 -1.66 -15.62 -2.61
CA VAL A 236 -3.01 -15.44 -3.14
C VAL A 236 -3.52 -16.72 -3.80
N SER A 237 -2.69 -17.39 -4.61
CA SER A 237 -3.05 -18.68 -5.20
C SER A 237 -3.35 -19.75 -4.15
N LYS A 238 -2.58 -19.83 -3.05
CA LYS A 238 -2.87 -20.76 -1.95
C LYS A 238 -4.20 -20.44 -1.27
N VAL A 239 -4.47 -19.17 -0.98
CA VAL A 239 -5.74 -18.71 -0.38
C VAL A 239 -6.93 -19.11 -1.25
N ILE A 240 -6.84 -18.89 -2.56
CA ILE A 240 -7.92 -19.23 -3.50
C ILE A 240 -8.07 -20.75 -3.64
N ASN A 241 -6.97 -21.50 -3.68
CA ASN A 241 -7.04 -22.96 -3.72
C ASN A 241 -7.74 -23.53 -2.46
N GLU A 242 -7.42 -23.01 -1.28
CA GLU A 242 -8.10 -23.37 -0.03
C GLU A 242 -9.59 -23.00 -0.03
N TYR A 243 -9.94 -21.85 -0.59
CA TYR A 243 -11.33 -21.48 -0.81
C TYR A 243 -12.04 -22.50 -1.71
N ASN A 244 -11.42 -22.85 -2.85
CA ASN A 244 -11.99 -23.77 -3.84
C ASN A 244 -12.19 -25.19 -3.29
N LEU A 245 -11.32 -25.66 -2.38
CA LEU A 245 -11.50 -26.97 -1.73
C LEU A 245 -12.77 -27.07 -0.88
N ASN A 246 -13.29 -25.94 -0.40
CA ASN A 246 -14.42 -25.88 0.53
C ASN A 246 -15.69 -25.27 -0.08
N ASN A 247 -15.67 -24.90 -1.36
CA ASN A 247 -16.78 -24.21 -2.02
C ASN A 247 -17.14 -24.89 -3.35
N SER A 248 -18.44 -25.02 -3.62
CA SER A 248 -18.95 -25.63 -4.86
C SER A 248 -18.79 -24.74 -6.10
N LEU A 249 -18.60 -23.44 -5.91
CA LEU A 249 -18.32 -22.47 -6.96
C LEU A 249 -16.85 -22.06 -6.86
N PRO A 250 -15.95 -22.69 -7.63
CA PRO A 250 -14.54 -22.36 -7.60
C PRO A 250 -14.29 -20.98 -8.23
N LEU A 251 -13.29 -20.29 -7.69
CA LEU A 251 -12.72 -19.08 -8.25
C LEU A 251 -11.51 -19.45 -9.10
N GLU A 252 -11.44 -18.94 -10.32
CA GLU A 252 -10.28 -19.13 -11.20
C GLU A 252 -9.39 -17.89 -11.16
N LEU A 253 -8.08 -18.10 -11.05
CA LEU A 253 -7.09 -17.03 -11.15
C LEU A 253 -6.38 -17.09 -12.50
N LYS A 254 -6.30 -15.94 -13.18
CA LYS A 254 -5.57 -15.81 -14.44
C LYS A 254 -4.76 -14.52 -14.47
N TRP A 255 -3.57 -14.59 -15.04
CA TRP A 255 -2.81 -13.38 -15.37
C TRP A 255 -3.49 -12.65 -16.54
N GLY A 256 -3.71 -11.35 -16.35
CA GLY A 256 -4.13 -10.45 -17.41
C GLY A 256 -3.03 -10.31 -18.47
N PRO A 257 -3.37 -9.81 -19.67
CA PRO A 257 -2.39 -9.72 -20.73
C PRO A 257 -1.31 -8.68 -20.40
N ILE A 258 -0.07 -9.04 -20.73
CA ILE A 258 1.14 -8.29 -20.36
C ILE A 258 1.12 -6.89 -20.98
N GLN A 259 1.52 -5.91 -20.18
CA GLN A 259 1.69 -4.52 -20.56
C GLN A 259 3.19 -4.20 -20.52
N THR A 260 3.79 -3.90 -21.67
CA THR A 260 5.20 -3.52 -21.76
C THR A 260 5.32 -2.04 -22.11
N GLY A 261 6.06 -1.27 -21.31
CA GLY A 261 6.19 0.15 -21.57
C GLY A 261 6.93 0.94 -20.51
N PHE A 262 6.81 2.27 -20.61
CA PHE A 262 7.38 3.21 -19.66
C PHE A 262 6.33 3.64 -18.63
N PHE A 263 6.38 3.04 -17.44
CA PHE A 263 5.43 3.26 -16.37
C PHE A 263 5.72 4.55 -15.63
N LEU A 264 4.69 5.35 -15.38
CA LEU A 264 4.80 6.59 -14.61
C LEU A 264 5.04 6.25 -13.14
N ASN A 265 6.00 6.94 -12.52
CA ASN A 265 6.07 6.91 -11.06
C ASN A 265 4.90 7.69 -10.45
N ILE A 266 4.62 7.45 -9.17
CA ILE A 266 3.48 8.04 -8.44
C ILE A 266 3.49 9.58 -8.53
N ALA A 267 4.67 10.20 -8.40
CA ALA A 267 4.80 11.65 -8.49
C ALA A 267 4.39 12.19 -9.88
N SER A 268 4.80 11.51 -10.95
CA SER A 268 4.49 11.90 -12.33
C SER A 268 3.03 11.64 -12.67
N GLN A 269 2.43 10.56 -12.19
CA GLN A 269 1.00 10.33 -12.35
C GLN A 269 0.16 11.40 -11.64
N ARG A 270 0.52 11.78 -10.41
CA ARG A 270 -0.15 12.89 -9.70
C ARG A 270 -0.02 14.21 -10.47
N ARG A 271 1.17 14.51 -11.00
CA ARG A 271 1.39 15.70 -11.86
C ARG A 271 0.54 15.67 -13.12
N LEU A 272 0.45 14.52 -13.79
CA LEU A 272 -0.38 14.35 -14.98
C LEU A 272 -1.85 14.60 -14.66
N ILE A 273 -2.40 13.96 -13.62
CA ILE A 273 -3.80 14.11 -13.20
C ILE A 273 -4.09 15.57 -12.85
N ALA A 274 -3.25 16.21 -12.03
CA ALA A 274 -3.42 17.60 -11.65
C ALA A 274 -3.37 18.55 -12.87
N PHE A 275 -2.45 18.29 -13.80
CA PHE A 275 -2.36 19.03 -15.06
C PHE A 275 -3.63 18.87 -15.91
N THR A 276 -4.08 17.63 -16.14
CA THR A 276 -5.27 17.33 -16.95
C THR A 276 -6.51 18.01 -16.36
N ILE A 277 -6.70 17.89 -15.05
CA ILE A 277 -7.80 18.55 -14.33
C ILE A 277 -7.71 20.07 -14.51
N SER A 278 -6.55 20.68 -14.26
CA SER A 278 -6.36 22.13 -14.42
C SER A 278 -6.60 22.62 -15.84
N PHE A 279 -6.19 21.85 -16.85
CA PHE A 279 -6.33 22.20 -18.26
C PHE A 279 -7.80 22.25 -18.68
N PHE A 280 -8.62 21.27 -18.26
CA PHE A 280 -10.03 21.19 -18.65
C PHE A 280 -10.99 21.94 -17.71
N GLN A 281 -10.61 22.23 -16.47
CA GLN A 281 -11.42 23.05 -15.54
C GLN A 281 -11.52 24.53 -15.98
N LYS A 282 -10.57 25.04 -16.78
CA LYS A 282 -10.54 26.45 -17.24
C LYS A 282 -11.32 26.72 -18.54
N LYS A 283 -11.96 25.73 -19.14
CA LYS A 283 -12.74 25.79 -20.40
C LYS A 283 -14.16 25.24 -20.13
N PRO A 284 -15.20 25.39 -20.99
CA PRO A 284 -16.58 25.07 -20.59
C PRO A 284 -16.62 23.68 -19.97
N LYS A 285 -17.11 23.56 -18.72
CA LYS A 285 -16.95 22.39 -17.84
C LYS A 285 -17.08 21.07 -18.62
N MET A 286 -15.96 20.46 -19.00
CA MET A 286 -15.93 19.15 -19.67
C MET A 286 -15.60 18.08 -18.63
N TRP A 287 -16.22 16.92 -18.74
CA TRP A 287 -15.91 15.78 -17.88
C TRP A 287 -14.92 14.85 -18.58
N VAL A 288 -13.77 14.59 -17.96
CA VAL A 288 -12.77 13.66 -18.50
C VAL A 288 -13.14 12.25 -18.06
N ASP A 289 -13.49 11.40 -19.02
CA ASP A 289 -13.98 10.04 -18.74
C ASP A 289 -12.82 9.07 -18.48
N ASN A 290 -11.76 9.19 -19.28
CA ASN A 290 -10.64 8.26 -19.32
C ASN A 290 -9.39 8.75 -18.55
N ILE A 291 -9.54 9.40 -17.40
CA ILE A 291 -8.37 9.72 -16.54
C ILE A 291 -7.62 8.40 -16.24
N PRO A 292 -6.31 8.29 -16.55
CA PRO A 292 -5.54 7.06 -16.35
C PRO A 292 -5.44 6.66 -14.87
N ASP A 293 -5.91 5.45 -14.54
CA ASP A 293 -5.69 4.85 -13.22
C ASP A 293 -4.24 4.34 -13.09
N TYR A 294 -3.75 4.23 -11.85
CA TYR A 294 -2.41 3.69 -11.58
C TYR A 294 -2.40 2.17 -11.73
N PRO A 295 -1.37 1.55 -12.33
CA PRO A 295 -0.21 2.23 -12.91
C PRO A 295 -0.48 2.74 -14.33
N ALA A 296 -0.31 4.05 -14.54
CA ALA A 296 -0.37 4.63 -15.88
C ALA A 296 0.98 4.45 -16.59
N TYR A 297 0.98 4.21 -17.90
CA TYR A 297 2.19 3.93 -18.65
C TYR A 297 2.13 4.38 -20.11
N ILE A 298 3.30 4.48 -20.72
CA ILE A 298 3.49 4.73 -22.15
C ILE A 298 3.71 3.39 -22.83
N PRO A 299 2.76 2.90 -23.65
CA PRO A 299 2.87 1.57 -24.22
C PRO A 299 3.95 1.53 -25.31
N CYS A 300 4.77 0.48 -25.26
CA CYS A 300 5.74 0.20 -26.31
C CYS A 300 5.16 -0.70 -27.40
N ILE A 301 4.24 -1.59 -27.02
CA ILE A 301 3.63 -2.63 -27.86
C ILE A 301 2.19 -2.89 -27.38
N GLN A 302 1.37 -3.48 -28.24
CA GLN A 302 0.01 -3.91 -27.96
C GLN A 302 -0.03 -4.86 -26.76
N ARG A 303 -1.09 -4.75 -25.96
CA ARG A 303 -1.28 -5.57 -24.76
C ARG A 303 -1.29 -7.06 -25.12
N GLY A 304 -0.60 -7.87 -24.32
CA GLY A 304 -0.43 -9.30 -24.56
C GLY A 304 0.68 -9.67 -25.54
N MET A 305 1.26 -8.69 -26.24
CA MET A 305 2.43 -8.91 -27.11
C MET A 305 3.76 -8.70 -26.34
N HIS A 306 4.83 -9.27 -26.88
CA HIS A 306 6.17 -9.20 -26.31
C HIS A 306 7.12 -8.40 -27.20
N LEU A 307 7.92 -7.53 -26.58
CA LEU A 307 9.05 -6.93 -27.27
C LEU A 307 10.15 -7.97 -27.49
N SER A 308 10.89 -7.84 -28.59
CA SER A 308 12.09 -8.62 -28.80
C SER A 308 13.14 -8.32 -27.72
N LYS A 309 13.94 -9.32 -27.38
CA LYS A 309 15.07 -9.19 -26.45
C LYS A 309 15.99 -8.03 -26.83
N ASP A 310 16.34 -7.89 -28.11
CA ASP A 310 17.19 -6.81 -28.59
C ASP A 310 16.57 -5.43 -28.37
N THR A 311 15.25 -5.30 -28.56
CA THR A 311 14.55 -4.04 -28.31
C THR A 311 14.59 -3.68 -26.83
N ILE A 312 14.35 -4.65 -25.94
CA ILE A 312 14.43 -4.47 -24.48
C ILE A 312 15.82 -4.00 -24.06
N ILE A 313 16.86 -4.71 -24.53
CA ILE A 313 18.25 -4.38 -24.20
C ILE A 313 18.60 -2.99 -24.71
N ASN A 314 18.26 -2.67 -25.96
CA ASN A 314 18.52 -1.36 -26.54
C ASN A 314 17.87 -0.22 -25.74
N ILE A 315 16.65 -0.41 -25.22
CA ILE A 315 15.96 0.58 -24.37
C ILE A 315 16.69 0.75 -23.04
N ILE A 316 17.08 -0.35 -22.39
CA ILE A 316 17.74 -0.34 -21.07
C ILE A 316 19.12 0.31 -21.18
N THR A 317 19.94 -0.17 -22.11
CA THR A 317 21.35 0.21 -22.27
C THR A 317 21.55 1.49 -23.08
N ASN A 318 20.48 2.03 -23.68
CA ASN A 318 20.58 3.14 -24.62
C ASN A 318 21.52 2.84 -25.81
N LYS A 319 21.46 1.61 -26.35
CA LYS A 319 22.33 1.13 -27.43
C LYS A 319 23.83 1.16 -27.12
N ASP A 320 24.19 0.89 -25.86
CA ASP A 320 25.58 0.77 -25.46
C ASP A 320 26.25 -0.41 -26.22
N LYS A 321 27.24 -0.08 -27.07
CA LYS A 321 27.92 -1.05 -27.92
C LYS A 321 28.71 -2.09 -27.12
N ASP A 322 29.27 -1.72 -25.98
CA ASP A 322 30.08 -2.63 -25.17
C ASP A 322 29.21 -3.71 -24.53
N ILE A 323 27.96 -3.36 -24.20
CA ILE A 323 26.96 -4.33 -23.72
C ILE A 323 26.42 -5.16 -24.88
N LEU A 324 26.10 -4.54 -26.02
CA LEU A 324 25.55 -5.24 -27.18
C LEU A 324 26.53 -6.24 -27.82
N ASN A 325 27.84 -6.05 -27.64
CA ASN A 325 28.86 -6.99 -28.09
C ASN A 325 29.13 -8.12 -27.08
N ASN A 326 28.44 -8.14 -25.94
CA ASN A 326 28.62 -9.13 -24.88
C ASN A 326 27.32 -9.92 -24.62
N PRO A 327 27.18 -11.12 -25.21
CA PRO A 327 25.98 -11.94 -25.08
C PRO A 327 25.59 -12.29 -23.63
N ASP A 328 26.58 -12.47 -22.74
CA ASP A 328 26.33 -12.83 -21.35
C ASP A 328 25.69 -11.65 -20.58
N LYS A 329 26.22 -10.44 -20.77
CA LYS A 329 25.62 -9.21 -20.21
C LYS A 329 24.23 -8.94 -20.78
N MET A 330 24.03 -9.21 -22.07
CA MET A 330 22.72 -9.12 -22.71
C MET A 330 21.71 -10.09 -22.07
N ASN A 331 22.12 -11.33 -21.82
CA ASN A 331 21.29 -12.33 -21.13
C ASN A 331 20.96 -11.87 -19.70
N GLU A 332 21.95 -11.44 -18.93
CA GLU A 332 21.78 -10.97 -17.56
C GLU A 332 20.76 -9.82 -17.47
N ILE A 333 20.90 -8.80 -18.33
CA ILE A 333 19.99 -7.65 -18.37
C ILE A 333 18.57 -8.09 -18.74
N TYR A 334 18.44 -8.98 -19.72
CA TYR A 334 17.14 -9.48 -20.16
C TYR A 334 16.46 -10.31 -19.07
N GLU A 335 17.17 -11.24 -18.44
CA GLU A 335 16.64 -12.03 -17.32
C GLU A 335 16.22 -11.13 -16.16
N LYS A 336 17.03 -10.14 -15.80
CA LYS A 336 16.68 -9.16 -14.75
C LYS A 336 15.40 -8.37 -15.10
N PHE A 337 15.21 -8.04 -16.39
CA PHE A 337 14.00 -7.38 -16.86
C PHE A 337 12.77 -8.29 -16.81
N ILE A 338 12.86 -9.53 -17.28
CA ILE A 338 11.71 -10.47 -17.29
C ILE A 338 11.29 -10.85 -15.87
N THR A 339 12.26 -11.14 -15.01
CA THR A 339 12.03 -11.51 -13.60
C THR A 339 11.58 -10.33 -12.74
N GLN A 340 11.79 -9.09 -13.22
CA GLN A 340 11.58 -7.85 -12.46
C GLN A 340 12.35 -7.85 -11.11
N ASP A 341 13.45 -8.59 -11.02
CA ASP A 341 14.26 -8.74 -9.80
C ASP A 341 15.22 -7.56 -9.66
N TYR A 342 14.68 -6.45 -9.14
CA TYR A 342 15.44 -5.23 -8.84
C TYR A 342 15.51 -5.03 -7.34
N ASP A 343 16.71 -4.88 -6.78
CA ASP A 343 16.91 -4.65 -5.34
C ASP A 343 16.44 -3.24 -4.93
N SER A 344 16.46 -2.30 -5.88
CA SER A 344 15.99 -0.93 -5.68
C SER A 344 15.30 -0.36 -6.92
N PRO A 345 14.36 0.61 -6.75
CA PRO A 345 13.76 1.33 -7.88
C PRO A 345 14.78 2.06 -8.76
N ASN A 346 15.96 2.38 -8.22
CA ASN A 346 17.02 3.10 -8.92
C ASN A 346 17.78 2.22 -9.93
N GLU A 347 17.69 0.90 -9.81
CA GLU A 347 18.27 -0.03 -10.79
C GLU A 347 17.41 -0.16 -12.05
N ARG A 348 16.17 0.34 -12.03
CA ARG A 348 15.31 0.31 -13.21
C ARG A 348 15.76 1.36 -14.21
N CYS A 349 15.63 1.02 -15.49
CA CYS A 349 15.84 1.94 -16.59
C CYS A 349 14.83 3.09 -16.50
N CYS A 350 15.28 4.24 -16.00
CA CYS A 350 14.47 5.44 -15.88
C CYS A 350 14.59 6.29 -17.15
N VAL A 351 13.46 6.73 -17.68
CA VAL A 351 13.40 7.62 -18.84
C VAL A 351 12.49 8.81 -18.53
N ASP A 352 13.01 10.01 -18.75
CA ASP A 352 12.26 11.24 -18.59
C ASP A 352 11.56 11.61 -19.90
N PHE A 353 10.25 11.83 -19.82
CA PHE A 353 9.43 12.33 -20.92
C PHE A 353 8.88 13.72 -20.58
N LYS A 354 8.50 14.47 -21.62
CA LYS A 354 7.76 15.73 -21.49
C LYS A 354 6.47 15.67 -22.29
N LEU A 355 5.38 16.08 -21.66
CA LEU A 355 4.11 16.31 -22.34
C LEU A 355 4.25 17.52 -23.25
N VAL A 356 3.98 17.37 -24.55
CA VAL A 356 4.09 18.46 -25.54
C VAL A 356 2.75 18.88 -26.11
N ALA A 357 1.76 17.98 -26.12
CA ALA A 357 0.40 18.30 -26.50
C ALA A 357 -0.59 17.44 -25.73
N ILE A 358 -1.79 17.97 -25.54
CA ILE A 358 -2.95 17.26 -25.03
C ILE A 358 -4.00 17.19 -26.14
N GLY A 359 -4.50 15.99 -26.38
CA GLY A 359 -5.54 15.70 -27.36
C GLY A 359 -6.86 15.42 -26.65
N TYR A 360 -7.97 15.71 -27.30
CA TYR A 360 -9.27 15.22 -26.82
C TYR A 360 -10.22 14.89 -27.97
N ASN A 361 -11.11 13.93 -27.72
CA ASN A 361 -12.24 13.59 -28.57
C ASN A 361 -13.53 13.64 -27.73
N ARG A 362 -14.63 14.13 -28.30
CA ARG A 362 -15.94 14.18 -27.64
C ARG A 362 -16.61 12.81 -27.73
N ILE A 363 -17.10 12.32 -26.60
CA ILE A 363 -17.92 11.11 -26.57
C ILE A 363 -19.29 11.47 -27.15
N ARG A 364 -19.76 10.71 -28.17
CA ARG A 364 -21.13 10.88 -28.68
C ARG A 364 -22.10 10.58 -27.54
N LYS A 365 -23.09 11.45 -27.33
CA LYS A 365 -24.11 11.25 -26.30
C LYS A 365 -24.79 9.91 -26.52
N ASP A 366 -24.74 9.04 -25.52
CA ASP A 366 -25.69 7.95 -25.41
C ASP A 366 -27.05 8.55 -25.03
N ASN A 367 -28.15 8.03 -25.57
CA ASN A 367 -29.48 8.63 -25.44
C ASN A 367 -30.10 8.47 -24.02
N SER A 368 -29.29 8.17 -23.00
CA SER A 368 -29.75 7.90 -21.63
C SER A 368 -30.14 9.19 -20.89
N LYS A 369 -31.42 9.26 -20.53
CA LYS A 369 -32.08 10.40 -19.87
C LYS A 369 -31.82 10.42 -18.35
N THR A 370 -30.69 10.94 -17.89
CA THR A 370 -30.60 11.41 -16.49
C THR A 370 -30.02 12.83 -16.39
N SER A 371 -30.53 13.61 -15.44
CA SER A 371 -30.31 15.06 -15.30
C SER A 371 -28.89 15.47 -14.88
N ILE A 372 -28.03 14.49 -14.51
CA ILE A 372 -26.63 14.69 -14.10
C ILE A 372 -25.66 14.64 -15.31
N ASP A 373 -26.09 14.12 -16.48
CA ASP A 373 -25.29 13.94 -17.70
C ASP A 373 -25.21 15.17 -18.64
N LYS A 374 -25.39 16.40 -18.14
CA LYS A 374 -25.45 17.59 -19.02
C LYS A 374 -24.10 18.09 -19.52
N LEU A 375 -22.98 17.69 -18.92
CA LEU A 375 -21.65 18.12 -19.34
C LEU A 375 -21.11 17.24 -20.48
N PRO A 376 -20.47 17.82 -21.51
CA PRO A 376 -19.84 17.03 -22.56
C PRO A 376 -18.70 16.18 -21.97
N LYS A 377 -18.81 14.85 -22.10
CA LYS A 377 -17.75 13.91 -21.74
C LYS A 377 -16.70 13.83 -22.87
N ILE A 378 -15.44 13.71 -22.50
CA ILE A 378 -14.31 13.60 -23.44
C ILE A 378 -13.37 12.46 -23.07
N HIS A 379 -12.76 11.90 -24.11
CA HIS A 379 -11.53 11.14 -23.99
C HIS A 379 -10.33 12.06 -24.19
N VAL A 380 -9.35 11.95 -23.31
CA VAL A 380 -8.11 12.72 -23.31
C VAL A 380 -6.95 11.83 -23.73
N PHE A 381 -6.07 12.39 -24.56
CA PHE A 381 -4.87 11.75 -25.09
C PHE A 381 -3.67 12.65 -24.81
N TYR A 382 -2.49 12.05 -24.76
CA TYR A 382 -1.26 12.77 -24.41
C TYR A 382 -0.25 12.56 -25.51
N LYS A 383 0.45 13.62 -25.92
CA LYS A 383 1.59 13.50 -26.84
C LYS A 383 2.85 13.81 -26.08
N LEU A 384 3.77 12.86 -26.06
CA LEU A 384 5.01 12.93 -25.30
C LEU A 384 6.22 13.00 -26.22
N LYS A 385 7.31 13.53 -25.69
CA LYS A 385 8.66 13.41 -26.27
C LYS A 385 9.64 13.01 -25.17
N ALA A 386 10.65 12.22 -25.49
CA ALA A 386 11.77 12.02 -24.59
C ALA A 386 12.41 13.38 -24.26
N CYS A 387 12.81 13.58 -22.99
CA CYS A 387 13.54 14.79 -22.60
C CYS A 387 14.94 14.82 -23.23
N SER A 388 15.58 13.65 -23.31
CA SER A 388 16.89 13.47 -23.92
C SER A 388 16.73 13.06 -25.39
N PRO A 389 17.11 13.89 -26.38
CA PRO A 389 16.86 13.62 -27.80
C PRO A 389 17.62 12.39 -28.31
N ASN A 390 18.76 12.06 -27.70
CA ASN A 390 19.59 10.91 -28.07
C ASN A 390 19.24 9.63 -27.27
N ARG A 391 18.24 9.69 -26.38
CA ARG A 391 17.81 8.49 -25.64
C ARG A 391 17.01 7.60 -26.57
N TYR A 392 17.45 6.36 -26.73
CA TYR A 392 16.68 5.33 -27.42
C TYR A 392 15.41 5.01 -26.65
N THR A 393 14.29 5.23 -27.31
CA THR A 393 12.94 4.85 -26.86
C THR A 393 12.27 4.11 -28.02
N TYR A 394 11.36 3.20 -27.70
CA TYR A 394 10.62 2.44 -28.70
C TYR A 394 9.12 2.55 -28.42
N THR A 395 8.33 2.63 -29.48
CA THR A 395 6.88 2.48 -29.44
C THR A 395 6.43 2.07 -30.84
N GLU A 396 5.52 1.10 -30.95
CA GLU A 396 4.90 0.75 -32.23
C GLU A 396 3.73 1.68 -32.60
N PHE A 397 3.33 2.55 -31.67
CA PHE A 397 2.21 3.47 -31.84
C PHE A 397 2.66 4.76 -32.54
N ASP A 398 1.75 5.42 -33.25
CA ASP A 398 1.99 6.67 -33.99
C ASP A 398 2.65 7.78 -33.16
N PHE A 399 2.42 7.78 -31.85
CA PHE A 399 3.07 8.68 -30.91
C PHE A 399 3.09 8.10 -29.49
N LEU A 400 4.06 8.58 -28.71
CA LEU A 400 4.14 8.29 -27.29
C LEU A 400 2.95 8.95 -26.57
N THR A 401 2.09 8.13 -25.99
CA THR A 401 0.90 8.53 -25.23
C THR A 401 0.83 7.81 -23.89
N ILE A 402 -0.09 8.23 -23.03
CA ILE A 402 -0.26 7.62 -21.70
C ILE A 402 -1.62 6.92 -21.68
N VAL A 403 -1.59 5.65 -21.30
CA VAL A 403 -2.76 4.84 -21.00
C VAL A 403 -2.74 4.48 -19.51
N GLY A 404 -3.90 4.19 -18.93
CA GLY A 404 -4.03 3.76 -17.53
C GLY A 404 -4.55 2.33 -17.46
N ASN A 405 -4.63 1.78 -16.25
CA ASN A 405 -5.36 0.53 -16.05
C ASN A 405 -6.88 0.77 -16.21
N ILE A 406 -7.50 0.31 -17.30
CA ILE A 406 -8.92 0.59 -17.61
C ILE A 406 -9.84 -0.57 -17.20
N GLU A 407 -9.39 -1.50 -16.37
CA GLU A 407 -10.15 -2.72 -16.00
C GLU A 407 -11.56 -2.50 -15.41
N ASN A 408 -12.00 -1.26 -15.16
CA ASN A 408 -13.28 -0.99 -14.50
C ASN A 408 -13.96 0.36 -14.82
N LYS A 409 -13.79 0.91 -16.02
CA LYS A 409 -14.66 2.04 -16.46
C LYS A 409 -15.80 1.52 -17.34
N THR A 410 -16.87 2.31 -17.42
CA THR A 410 -18.13 2.01 -18.12
C THR A 410 -17.91 1.25 -19.45
N PRO A 411 -18.85 0.39 -19.88
CA PRO A 411 -18.74 -0.40 -21.12
C PRO A 411 -18.44 0.41 -22.40
N SER A 412 -18.51 1.74 -22.33
CA SER A 412 -18.41 2.68 -23.42
C SER A 412 -16.99 2.93 -23.96
N LEU A 413 -15.91 2.51 -23.27
CA LEU A 413 -14.58 2.47 -23.87
C LEU A 413 -13.62 1.49 -23.17
N ARG A 414 -13.30 0.37 -23.82
CA ARG A 414 -12.21 -0.53 -23.39
C ARG A 414 -10.85 0.07 -23.74
N GLU A 415 -9.80 -0.31 -23.01
CA GLU A 415 -8.40 0.08 -23.34
C GLU A 415 -8.04 -0.26 -24.78
N GLU A 416 -8.55 -1.39 -25.28
CA GLU A 416 -8.43 -1.83 -26.67
C GLU A 416 -8.97 -0.77 -27.63
N GLU A 417 -10.17 -0.23 -27.40
CA GLU A 417 -10.74 0.82 -28.24
C GLU A 417 -9.96 2.15 -28.16
N LEU A 418 -9.35 2.44 -27.00
CA LEU A 418 -8.45 3.59 -26.85
C LEU A 418 -7.15 3.40 -27.65
N LEU A 419 -6.54 2.22 -27.54
CA LEU A 419 -5.34 1.85 -28.30
C LEU A 419 -5.64 1.81 -29.79
N ASP A 420 -6.78 1.26 -30.21
CA ASP A 420 -7.24 1.27 -31.60
C ASP A 420 -7.45 2.69 -32.11
N THR A 421 -8.01 3.59 -31.29
CA THR A 421 -8.12 5.01 -31.66
C THR A 421 -6.73 5.62 -31.88
N ILE A 422 -5.77 5.29 -31.01
CA ILE A 422 -4.37 5.75 -31.11
C ILE A 422 -3.66 5.16 -32.32
N MET A 423 -3.96 3.91 -32.71
CA MET A 423 -3.31 3.20 -33.80
C MET A 423 -3.94 3.50 -35.16
N PHE A 424 -5.25 3.69 -35.23
CA PHE A 424 -6.00 3.63 -36.48
C PHE A 424 -6.94 4.83 -36.74
N ASP A 425 -7.34 5.60 -35.72
CA ASP A 425 -8.33 6.69 -35.86
C ASP A 425 -7.92 8.02 -35.18
N ASN A 426 -6.65 8.40 -35.37
CA ASN A 426 -6.11 9.66 -34.83
C ASN A 426 -6.75 10.93 -35.42
N SER A 427 -7.48 10.80 -36.53
CA SER A 427 -8.12 11.91 -37.27
C SER A 427 -9.15 12.68 -36.43
N ARG A 428 -9.75 12.03 -35.42
CA ARG A 428 -10.81 12.60 -34.56
C ARG A 428 -10.27 13.32 -33.34
N ILE A 429 -8.96 13.26 -33.08
CA ILE A 429 -8.36 13.84 -31.89
C ILE A 429 -8.01 15.31 -32.15
N VAL A 430 -8.61 16.21 -31.37
CA VAL A 430 -8.27 17.64 -31.40
C VAL A 430 -7.05 17.89 -30.52
N TRP A 431 -5.91 18.13 -31.15
CA TRP A 431 -4.65 18.40 -30.45
C TRP A 431 -4.47 19.88 -30.06
N LYS A 432 -3.95 20.10 -28.85
CA LYS A 432 -3.53 21.41 -28.35
C LYS A 432 -2.12 21.31 -27.77
N ASN A 433 -1.22 22.16 -28.24
CA ASN A 433 0.11 22.30 -27.64
C ASN A 433 -0.02 22.85 -26.22
N VAL A 434 0.85 22.37 -25.34
CA VAL A 434 0.85 22.75 -23.92
C VAL A 434 2.26 23.06 -23.44
N PRO A 435 2.42 23.86 -22.38
CA PRO A 435 3.70 23.99 -21.70
C PRO A 435 4.22 22.61 -21.28
N PRO A 436 5.54 22.37 -21.39
CA PRO A 436 6.10 21.06 -21.14
C PRO A 436 5.91 20.63 -19.68
N VAL A 437 5.28 19.47 -19.48
CA VAL A 437 5.16 18.82 -18.16
C VAL A 437 6.14 17.65 -18.11
N LYS A 438 7.16 17.74 -17.25
CA LYS A 438 8.14 16.66 -17.07
C LYS A 438 7.52 15.48 -16.33
N LEU A 439 7.65 14.29 -16.91
CA LEU A 439 7.18 13.02 -16.38
C LEU A 439 8.38 12.06 -16.28
N VAL A 440 8.57 11.49 -15.11
CA VAL A 440 9.59 10.49 -14.81
C VAL A 440 8.93 9.12 -14.92
N THR A 441 9.53 8.25 -15.71
CA THR A 441 9.04 6.89 -15.95
C THR A 441 10.13 5.86 -15.72
N TYR A 442 9.73 4.60 -15.56
CA TYR A 442 10.63 3.46 -15.57
C TYR A 442 10.15 2.42 -16.60
N PHE A 443 11.08 1.84 -17.34
CA PHE A 443 10.78 0.79 -18.30
C PHE A 443 10.58 -0.55 -17.60
N ALA A 444 9.44 -1.20 -17.81
CA ALA A 444 9.08 -2.46 -17.17
C ALA A 444 8.04 -3.25 -17.97
N GLN A 445 7.73 -4.44 -17.47
CA GLN A 445 6.54 -5.22 -17.82
C GLN A 445 5.63 -5.33 -16.61
N HIS A 446 4.32 -5.31 -16.88
CA HIS A 446 3.29 -5.38 -15.86
C HIS A 446 2.17 -6.33 -16.30
N SER A 447 1.69 -7.14 -15.38
CA SER A 447 0.46 -7.92 -15.55
C SER A 447 -0.22 -7.99 -14.18
N THR A 448 -1.54 -8.05 -14.21
CA THR A 448 -2.39 -8.16 -13.02
C THR A 448 -2.91 -9.58 -12.90
N LEU A 449 -2.90 -10.16 -11.71
CA LEU A 449 -3.62 -11.38 -11.39
C LEU A 449 -5.11 -11.06 -11.21
N GLN A 450 -5.99 -11.80 -11.85
CA GLN A 450 -7.43 -11.49 -11.94
C GLN A 450 -8.27 -12.73 -11.63
N LEU A 451 -9.50 -12.48 -11.18
CA LEU A 451 -10.56 -13.50 -11.13
C LEU A 451 -11.20 -13.59 -12.52
N VAL A 452 -11.44 -14.81 -13.01
CA VAL A 452 -12.08 -15.09 -14.31
C VAL A 452 -13.42 -15.79 -14.12
#